data_AF-A0A316W157-F1
#
_entry.id   AF-A0A316W157-F1
#
_cell.length_a   1.000
_cell.length_b   1.000
_cell.length_c   1.000
_cell.angle_alpha   90.00
_cell.angle_beta   90.00
_cell.angle_gamma   90.00
#
_symmetry.space_group_name_H-M   'P 1'
#
loop_
_entity.id
_entity.type
_entity.pdbx_description
1 polymer ?
#
loop_
_entity_poly.entity_id
_entity_poly.type
_entity_poly.pdbx_seq_one_letter_code
_entity_poly.pdbx_strand_id
1 'polypeptide(L)'
;MQDTVGFLIMAWGGSFAVAYLNNTVPAQLLSISPLLNYLSAHFILQVLLSFAPAAPNAAALLDTCLFVLDGGMRAQAVSLGVALPLAHANPLVRASLPFQILCGVLAATAGSQVGGMLGIFDRTWTLNAPPFTRAQSLLQVVDILAAFLAATAYGCIAHSHTSYTALHAGWWSRFAFVHADSQQAKEEEDDGNVRFSSSSSSVLPSKAEQVDVAKAAATIIIALCFAARALMIHWLPAATTTATTTRTTQRRRRTTGTGTATATATATAPTTRKDIASSAVAWQDDAQLVASSHSEKASSNAAAAAAAAAAAAAAAASTKKRNKKMN
;
A
#
# COMPACT_ATOMS: atom_id res chain seq x y z
N MET A 1 -21.47 -1.22 1.19
CA MET A 1 -21.30 -0.18 0.15
C MET A 1 -22.66 0.08 -0.45
N GLN A 2 -23.34 1.16 -0.06
CA GLN A 2 -24.69 1.44 -0.58
C GLN A 2 -24.68 2.16 -1.93
N ASP A 3 -23.53 2.74 -2.32
CA ASP A 3 -23.42 3.57 -3.52
C ASP A 3 -22.63 2.87 -4.64
N THR A 4 -23.34 2.58 -5.73
CA THR A 4 -22.79 2.01 -6.96
C THR A 4 -21.73 2.91 -7.60
N VAL A 5 -21.89 4.24 -7.51
CA VAL A 5 -20.95 5.20 -8.09
C VAL A 5 -19.64 5.17 -7.31
N GLY A 6 -19.70 5.18 -5.98
CA GLY A 6 -18.52 5.03 -5.12
C GLY A 6 -17.75 3.73 -5.39
N PHE A 7 -18.45 2.62 -5.62
CA PHE A 7 -17.84 1.36 -6.02
C PHE A 7 -17.10 1.46 -7.36
N LEU A 8 -17.72 2.07 -8.39
CA LEU A 8 -17.08 2.26 -9.70
C LEU A 8 -15.85 3.16 -9.62
N ILE A 9 -15.89 4.22 -8.81
CA ILE A 9 -14.74 5.10 -8.57
C ILE A 9 -13.56 4.31 -7.98
N MET A 10 -13.80 3.45 -6.99
CA MET A 10 -12.75 2.59 -6.44
C MET A 10 -12.22 1.58 -7.46
N ALA A 11 -13.12 0.94 -8.20
CA ALA A 11 -12.77 -0.09 -9.17
C ALA A 11 -11.94 0.47 -10.34
N TRP A 12 -12.27 1.68 -10.81
CA TRP A 12 -11.70 2.25 -12.02
C TRP A 12 -10.63 3.32 -11.78
N GLY A 13 -10.56 3.90 -10.58
CA GLY A 13 -9.70 5.04 -10.29
C GLY A 13 -8.23 4.82 -10.65
N GLY A 14 -7.71 3.60 -10.46
CA GLY A 14 -6.36 3.22 -10.89
C GLY A 14 -6.12 3.39 -12.39
N SER A 15 -7.00 2.81 -13.20
CA SER A 15 -6.90 2.89 -14.65
C SER A 15 -7.11 4.30 -15.21
N PHE A 16 -8.01 5.09 -14.62
CA PHE A 16 -8.21 6.49 -15.01
C PHE A 16 -6.98 7.34 -14.70
N ALA A 17 -6.39 7.18 -13.51
CA ALA A 17 -5.18 7.88 -13.14
C ALA A 17 -4.01 7.56 -14.09
N VAL A 18 -3.83 6.29 -14.42
CA VAL A 18 -2.77 5.85 -15.33
C VAL A 18 -3.01 6.32 -16.77
N ALA A 19 -4.25 6.23 -17.27
CA ALA A 19 -4.61 6.73 -18.59
C ALA A 19 -4.40 8.24 -18.71
N TYR A 20 -4.79 9.00 -17.68
CA TYR A 20 -4.54 10.45 -17.60
C TYR A 20 -3.04 10.77 -17.68
N LEU A 21 -2.19 10.08 -16.92
CA LEU A 21 -0.74 10.30 -16.96
C LEU A 21 -0.09 9.91 -18.30
N ASN A 22 -0.65 8.93 -19.00
CA ASN A 22 -0.16 8.50 -20.31
C ASN A 22 -0.81 9.27 -21.48
N ASN A 23 -1.69 10.24 -21.19
CA ASN A 23 -2.49 10.95 -22.17
C ASN A 23 -3.23 10.01 -23.13
N THR A 24 -3.80 8.93 -22.59
CA THR A 24 -4.61 7.95 -23.32
C THR A 24 -6.06 7.95 -22.83
N VAL A 25 -6.99 7.49 -23.68
CA VAL A 25 -8.39 7.34 -23.30
C VAL A 25 -8.55 6.11 -22.40
N PRO A 26 -9.16 6.20 -21.21
CA PRO A 26 -9.42 5.06 -20.35
C PRO A 26 -10.24 3.98 -21.08
N ALA A 27 -9.76 2.73 -21.05
CA ALA A 27 -10.41 1.62 -21.76
C ALA A 27 -11.87 1.37 -21.32
N GLN A 28 -12.21 1.73 -20.08
CA GLN A 28 -13.56 1.64 -19.53
C GLN A 28 -14.56 2.56 -20.22
N LEU A 29 -14.10 3.62 -20.89
CA LEU A 29 -14.95 4.52 -21.68
C LEU A 29 -15.14 4.03 -23.13
N LEU A 30 -14.32 3.07 -23.58
CA LEU A 30 -14.36 2.54 -24.94
C LEU A 30 -15.33 1.37 -25.09
N SER A 31 -15.73 0.73 -23.99
CA SER A 31 -16.63 -0.43 -24.01
C SER A 31 -17.52 -0.46 -22.77
N ILE A 32 -18.76 -0.92 -22.94
CA ILE A 32 -19.70 -1.14 -21.83
C ILE A 32 -19.35 -2.40 -21.01
N SER A 33 -18.54 -3.31 -21.55
CA SER A 33 -18.26 -4.60 -20.91
C SER A 33 -17.62 -4.48 -19.52
N PRO A 34 -16.60 -3.63 -19.30
CA PRO A 34 -16.07 -3.38 -17.95
C PRO A 34 -17.16 -2.90 -16.98
N LEU A 35 -18.06 -2.01 -17.41
CA LEU A 35 -19.16 -1.54 -16.55
C LEU A 35 -20.04 -2.70 -16.09
N LEU A 36 -20.48 -3.54 -17.02
CA LEU A 36 -21.32 -4.69 -16.69
C LEU A 36 -20.61 -5.69 -15.77
N ASN A 37 -19.32 -5.95 -15.98
CA ASN A 37 -18.55 -6.86 -15.15
C ASN A 37 -18.38 -6.36 -13.71
N TYR A 38 -18.10 -5.06 -13.54
CA TYR A 38 -17.95 -4.48 -12.21
C TYR A 38 -19.30 -4.34 -11.49
N LEU A 39 -20.36 -3.93 -12.19
CA LEU A 39 -21.70 -3.85 -11.62
C LEU A 39 -22.23 -5.23 -11.22
N SER A 40 -22.02 -6.28 -12.03
CA SER A 40 -22.45 -7.63 -11.68
C SER A 40 -21.73 -8.14 -10.43
N ALA A 41 -20.41 -7.96 -10.32
CA ALA A 41 -19.65 -8.29 -9.12
C ALA A 41 -20.17 -7.52 -7.89
N HIS A 42 -20.48 -6.24 -8.05
CA HIS A 42 -21.04 -5.42 -6.97
C HIS A 42 -22.40 -5.95 -6.49
N PHE A 43 -23.33 -6.23 -7.41
CA PHE A 43 -24.65 -6.74 -7.06
C PHE A 43 -24.59 -8.15 -6.48
N ILE A 44 -23.74 -9.03 -7.00
CA ILE A 44 -23.51 -10.36 -6.42
C ILE A 44 -23.00 -10.23 -4.99
N LEU A 45 -22.02 -9.36 -4.72
CA LEU A 45 -21.52 -9.12 -3.37
C LEU A 45 -22.61 -8.55 -2.44
N GLN A 46 -23.45 -7.63 -2.93
CA GLN A 46 -24.58 -7.13 -2.15
C GLN A 46 -25.57 -8.25 -1.78
N VAL A 47 -25.92 -9.10 -2.75
CA VAL A 47 -26.83 -10.24 -2.55
C VAL A 47 -26.22 -11.24 -1.55
N LEU A 48 -24.94 -11.58 -1.69
CA LEU A 48 -24.24 -12.47 -0.77
C LEU A 48 -24.22 -11.91 0.66
N LEU A 49 -23.91 -10.62 0.82
CA LEU A 49 -23.91 -9.96 2.13
C LEU A 49 -25.32 -9.84 2.74
N SER A 50 -26.37 -9.83 1.91
CA SER A 50 -27.76 -9.82 2.38
C SER A 50 -28.20 -11.13 3.05
N PHE A 51 -27.52 -12.26 2.77
CA PHE A 51 -27.77 -13.55 3.41
C PHE A 51 -27.04 -13.71 4.75
N ALA A 52 -26.05 -12.87 5.05
CA ALA A 52 -25.31 -12.88 6.31
C ALA A 52 -25.53 -11.59 7.15
N PRO A 53 -26.76 -11.08 7.34
CA PRO A 53 -27.01 -9.82 8.01
C PRO A 53 -26.67 -9.87 9.52
N ALA A 54 -26.59 -11.08 10.08
CA ALA A 54 -26.36 -11.31 11.51
C ALA A 54 -24.91 -11.72 11.86
N ALA A 55 -24.01 -11.86 10.88
CA ALA A 55 -22.63 -12.19 11.18
C ALA A 55 -21.89 -10.91 11.61
N PRO A 56 -21.53 -10.75 12.90
CA PRO A 56 -20.89 -9.52 13.39
C PRO A 56 -19.55 -9.21 12.70
N ASN A 57 -18.98 -10.17 11.96
CA ASN A 57 -17.67 -10.10 11.31
C ASN A 57 -17.71 -10.41 9.80
N ALA A 58 -18.86 -10.28 9.11
CA ALA A 58 -18.95 -10.62 7.68
C ALA A 58 -17.91 -9.88 6.81
N ALA A 59 -17.68 -8.59 7.07
CA ALA A 59 -16.67 -7.80 6.37
C ALA A 59 -15.24 -8.28 6.65
N ALA A 60 -14.93 -8.59 7.91
CA ALA A 60 -13.64 -9.12 8.32
C ALA A 60 -13.36 -10.49 7.69
N LEU A 61 -14.37 -11.36 7.61
CA LEU A 61 -14.26 -12.65 6.92
C LEU A 61 -14.04 -12.46 5.42
N LEU A 62 -14.73 -11.52 4.78
CA LEU A 62 -14.54 -11.24 3.36
C LEU A 62 -13.10 -10.78 3.08
N ASP A 63 -12.58 -9.84 3.87
CA ASP A 63 -11.19 -9.37 3.78
C ASP A 63 -10.17 -10.50 4.01
N THR A 64 -10.47 -11.40 4.96
CA THR A 64 -9.58 -12.50 5.35
C THR A 64 -9.66 -13.70 4.40
N CYS A 65 -10.79 -13.93 3.73
CA CYS A 65 -10.97 -15.04 2.79
C CYS A 65 -10.58 -14.65 1.35
N LEU A 66 -10.73 -13.38 0.98
CA LEU A 66 -10.48 -12.91 -0.39
C LEU A 66 -9.14 -12.20 -0.58
N PHE A 67 -8.25 -12.21 0.41
CA PHE A 67 -6.95 -11.52 0.29
C PHE A 67 -6.12 -11.99 -0.92
N VAL A 68 -6.19 -13.28 -1.28
CA VAL A 68 -5.49 -13.81 -2.47
C VAL A 68 -6.10 -13.26 -3.75
N LEU A 69 -7.43 -13.21 -3.81
CA LEU A 69 -8.14 -12.68 -4.98
C LEU A 69 -7.90 -11.17 -5.14
N ASP A 70 -7.95 -10.40 -4.05
CA ASP A 70 -7.61 -8.97 -4.05
C ASP A 70 -6.15 -8.76 -4.47
N GLY A 71 -5.23 -9.57 -3.91
CA GLY A 71 -3.82 -9.58 -4.27
C GLY A 71 -3.59 -9.85 -5.76
N GLY A 72 -4.29 -10.83 -6.34
CA GLY A 72 -4.20 -11.17 -7.75
C GLY A 72 -4.74 -10.06 -8.66
N MET A 73 -5.89 -9.48 -8.32
CA MET A 73 -6.48 -8.36 -9.09
C MET A 73 -5.58 -7.12 -9.07
N ARG A 74 -5.01 -6.78 -7.90
CA ARG A 74 -4.06 -5.67 -7.79
C ARG A 74 -2.74 -5.96 -8.49
N ALA A 75 -2.23 -7.18 -8.42
CA ALA A 75 -1.02 -7.57 -9.15
C ALA A 75 -1.22 -7.49 -10.66
N GLN A 76 -2.40 -7.87 -11.16
CA GLN A 76 -2.75 -7.69 -12.56
C GLN A 76 -2.81 -6.20 -12.92
N ALA A 77 -3.40 -5.35 -12.08
CA ALA A 77 -3.38 -3.90 -12.28
C ALA A 77 -1.95 -3.34 -12.32
N VAL A 78 -1.08 -3.77 -11.41
CA VAL A 78 0.36 -3.42 -11.42
C VAL A 78 1.00 -3.81 -12.75
N SER A 79 0.78 -5.05 -13.21
CA SER A 79 1.40 -5.56 -14.45
C SER A 79 1.02 -4.70 -15.67
N LEU A 80 -0.25 -4.30 -15.77
CA LEU A 80 -0.75 -3.43 -16.83
C LEU A 80 -0.21 -2.00 -16.68
N GLY A 81 -0.16 -1.48 -15.45
CA GLY A 81 0.35 -0.15 -15.15
C GLY A 81 1.84 -0.01 -15.48
N VAL A 82 2.65 -1.05 -15.22
CA VAL A 82 4.08 -1.08 -15.57
C VAL A 82 4.28 -1.20 -17.08
N ALA A 83 3.44 -1.97 -17.77
CA ALA A 83 3.55 -2.20 -19.21
C ALA A 83 3.11 -0.99 -20.05
N LEU A 84 2.11 -0.22 -19.60
CA LEU A 84 1.50 0.85 -20.42
C LEU A 84 2.50 1.93 -20.87
N PRO A 85 3.40 2.45 -20.01
CA PRO A 85 4.38 3.45 -20.44
C PRO A 85 5.32 2.99 -21.54
N LEU A 86 5.50 1.68 -21.76
CA LEU A 86 6.34 1.14 -22.83
C LEU A 86 5.78 1.45 -24.23
N ALA A 87 4.46 1.65 -24.33
CA ALA A 87 3.79 2.03 -25.56
C ALA A 87 3.68 3.56 -25.74
N HIS A 88 4.24 4.36 -24.83
CA HIS A 88 4.10 5.81 -24.88
C HIS A 88 4.84 6.42 -26.08
N ALA A 89 4.21 7.40 -26.76
CA ALA A 89 4.81 8.08 -27.90
C ALA A 89 6.17 8.74 -27.59
N ASN A 90 6.36 9.27 -26.38
CA ASN A 90 7.60 9.92 -25.97
C ASN A 90 8.65 8.88 -25.52
N PRO A 91 9.82 8.78 -26.19
CA PRO A 91 10.88 7.85 -25.80
C PRO A 91 11.45 8.10 -24.40
N LEU A 92 11.42 9.35 -23.90
CA LEU A 92 11.89 9.67 -22.55
C LEU A 92 10.96 9.07 -21.49
N VAL A 93 9.66 9.00 -21.77
CA VAL A 93 8.68 8.38 -20.86
C VAL A 93 8.82 6.86 -20.86
N ARG A 94 9.02 6.26 -22.04
CA ARG A 94 9.27 4.81 -22.18
C ARG A 94 10.49 4.36 -21.38
N ALA A 95 11.56 5.16 -21.42
CA ALA A 95 12.82 4.90 -20.71
C ALA A 95 12.84 5.39 -19.24
N SER A 96 11.70 5.85 -18.71
CA SER A 96 11.62 6.35 -17.35
C SER A 96 11.17 5.25 -16.38
N LEU A 97 12.15 4.60 -15.75
CA LEU A 97 11.93 3.67 -14.65
C LEU A 97 10.99 4.21 -13.55
N PRO A 98 11.20 5.41 -12.98
CA PRO A 98 10.32 5.91 -11.93
C PRO A 98 8.89 6.12 -12.43
N PHE A 99 8.70 6.46 -13.71
CA PHE A 99 7.36 6.61 -14.28
C PHE A 99 6.65 5.26 -14.44
N GLN A 100 7.36 4.19 -14.84
CA GLN A 100 6.80 2.83 -14.88
C GLN A 100 6.36 2.36 -13.49
N ILE A 101 7.20 2.56 -12.47
CA ILE A 101 6.88 2.21 -11.09
C ILE A 101 5.67 3.02 -10.61
N LEU A 102 5.65 4.34 -10.86
CA LEU A 102 4.53 5.21 -10.51
C LEU A 102 3.22 4.73 -11.15
N CYS A 103 3.24 4.39 -12.44
CA CYS A 103 2.05 3.86 -13.13
C CYS A 103 1.59 2.52 -12.54
N GLY A 104 2.51 1.62 -12.21
CA GLY A 104 2.19 0.36 -11.51
C GLY A 104 1.53 0.59 -10.15
N VAL A 105 2.09 1.50 -9.34
CA VAL A 105 1.55 1.86 -8.02
C VAL A 105 0.15 2.48 -8.14
N LEU A 106 -0.02 3.45 -9.04
CA LEU A 106 -1.29 4.13 -9.25
C LEU A 106 -2.36 3.19 -9.80
N ALA A 107 -2.01 2.31 -10.74
CA ALA A 107 -2.93 1.31 -11.28
C ALA A 107 -3.58 0.47 -10.15
N ALA A 108 -2.80 0.13 -9.12
CA ALA A 108 -3.27 -0.70 -8.03
C ALA A 108 -3.93 0.07 -6.88
N THR A 109 -3.61 1.35 -6.67
CA THR A 109 -3.98 2.08 -5.43
C THR A 109 -4.77 3.35 -5.63
N ALA A 110 -4.77 3.99 -6.80
CA ALA A 110 -5.40 5.30 -6.94
C ALA A 110 -6.91 5.26 -6.64
N GLY A 111 -7.59 4.16 -6.94
CA GLY A 111 -9.00 3.96 -6.62
C GLY A 111 -9.32 4.04 -5.12
N SER A 112 -8.53 3.39 -4.25
CA SER A 112 -8.72 3.46 -2.80
C SER A 112 -8.39 4.85 -2.24
N GLN A 113 -7.38 5.51 -2.80
CA GLN A 113 -6.99 6.86 -2.39
C GLN A 113 -8.06 7.89 -2.76
N VAL A 114 -8.57 7.86 -3.99
CA VAL A 114 -9.67 8.74 -4.45
C VAL A 114 -10.95 8.43 -3.68
N GLY A 115 -11.26 7.15 -3.44
CA GLY A 115 -12.42 6.77 -2.64
C GLY A 115 -12.36 7.31 -1.22
N GLY A 116 -11.22 7.15 -0.54
CA GLY A 116 -11.01 7.71 0.79
C GLY A 116 -10.98 9.24 0.82
N MET A 117 -10.55 9.88 -0.27
CA MET A 117 -10.60 11.33 -0.45
C MET A 117 -12.05 11.84 -0.60
N LEU A 118 -12.92 11.10 -1.28
CA LEU A 118 -14.33 11.45 -1.51
C LEU A 118 -15.28 11.00 -0.39
N GLY A 119 -14.76 10.34 0.65
CA GLY A 119 -15.58 9.88 1.77
C GLY A 119 -16.65 8.87 1.35
N ILE A 120 -16.39 8.06 0.32
CA ILE A 120 -17.40 7.12 -0.24
C ILE A 120 -17.84 6.02 0.74
N PHE A 121 -17.10 5.87 1.85
CA PHE A 121 -17.40 4.95 2.92
C PHE A 121 -18.38 5.55 3.94
N ASP A 122 -18.52 6.88 3.93
CA ASP A 122 -19.48 7.61 4.76
C ASP A 122 -20.86 7.65 4.06
N ARG A 123 -21.91 7.95 4.83
CA ARG A 123 -23.26 8.11 4.26
C ARG A 123 -23.39 9.36 3.39
N THR A 124 -22.45 10.29 3.51
CA THR A 124 -22.42 11.56 2.81
C THR A 124 -21.06 11.73 2.17
N TRP A 125 -21.03 12.05 0.88
CA TRP A 125 -19.78 12.32 0.18
C TRP A 125 -19.11 13.57 0.76
N THR A 126 -17.82 13.47 1.05
CA THR A 126 -17.03 14.56 1.64
C THR A 126 -15.70 14.64 0.93
N LEU A 127 -15.22 15.86 0.66
CA LEU A 127 -13.89 16.04 0.09
C LEU A 127 -12.87 16.22 1.22
N ASN A 128 -12.13 15.17 1.53
CA ASN A 128 -11.11 15.11 2.57
C ASN A 128 -9.71 15.01 1.95
N ALA A 129 -8.68 15.17 2.79
CA ALA A 129 -7.31 14.89 2.36
C ALA A 129 -7.13 13.38 2.05
N PRO A 130 -6.32 13.03 1.02
CA PRO A 130 -6.08 11.63 0.65
C PRO A 130 -5.60 10.79 1.84
N PRO A 131 -6.02 9.52 1.97
CA PRO A 131 -5.69 8.68 3.11
C PRO A 131 -4.20 8.65 3.47
N PHE A 132 -3.31 8.59 2.46
CA PHE A 132 -1.86 8.56 2.69
C PHE A 132 -1.31 9.83 3.37
N THR A 133 -1.93 11.00 3.16
CA THR A 133 -1.52 12.27 3.79
C THR A 133 -1.93 12.34 5.26
N ARG A 134 -2.96 11.58 5.64
CA ARG A 134 -3.47 11.47 7.01
C ARG A 134 -2.89 10.25 7.73
N ALA A 135 -1.98 9.52 7.08
CA ALA A 135 -1.48 8.28 7.63
C ALA A 135 -0.60 8.53 8.86
N GLN A 136 -0.94 7.91 9.99
CA GLN A 136 -0.19 7.97 11.24
C GLN A 136 0.67 6.74 11.48
N SER A 137 0.47 5.67 10.70
CA SER A 137 1.21 4.42 10.84
C SER A 137 1.54 3.81 9.48
N LEU A 138 2.60 2.99 9.43
CA LEU A 138 2.97 2.24 8.23
C LEU A 138 1.85 1.31 7.77
N LEU A 139 1.02 0.82 8.69
CA LEU A 139 -0.14 -0.02 8.39
C LEU A 139 -1.17 0.71 7.50
N GLN A 140 -1.29 2.03 7.64
CA GLN A 140 -2.23 2.85 6.85
C GLN A 140 -1.74 3.14 5.42
N VAL A 141 -0.44 2.99 5.16
CA VAL A 141 0.17 3.14 3.82
C VAL A 141 0.66 1.81 3.23
N VAL A 142 0.30 0.69 3.87
CA VAL A 142 0.77 -0.63 3.48
C VAL A 142 0.31 -1.02 2.07
N ASP A 143 -0.84 -0.51 1.61
CA ASP A 143 -1.35 -0.75 0.26
C ASP A 143 -0.46 -0.10 -0.81
N ILE A 144 0.00 1.13 -0.59
CA ILE A 144 0.92 1.86 -1.46
C ILE A 144 2.29 1.19 -1.45
N LEU A 145 2.79 0.80 -0.28
CA LEU A 145 4.07 0.09 -0.15
C LEU A 145 4.04 -1.28 -0.82
N ALA A 146 2.96 -2.04 -0.65
CA ALA A 146 2.77 -3.34 -1.30
C ALA A 146 2.73 -3.19 -2.82
N ALA A 147 2.00 -2.20 -3.35
CA ALA A 147 1.96 -1.93 -4.78
C ALA A 147 3.32 -1.48 -5.33
N PHE A 148 4.09 -0.70 -4.57
CA PHE A 148 5.44 -0.28 -4.95
C PHE A 148 6.41 -1.46 -5.02
N LEU A 149 6.41 -2.32 -4.00
CA LEU A 149 7.22 -3.54 -3.98
C LEU A 149 6.82 -4.49 -5.11
N ALA A 150 5.52 -4.67 -5.34
CA ALA A 150 5.00 -5.50 -6.41
C ALA A 150 5.37 -4.96 -7.80
N ALA A 151 5.27 -3.65 -8.03
CA ALA A 151 5.67 -3.02 -9.29
C ALA A 151 7.17 -3.17 -9.56
N THR A 152 7.99 -3.03 -8.51
CA THR A 152 9.44 -3.22 -8.58
C THR A 152 9.78 -4.69 -8.87
N ALA A 153 9.20 -5.63 -8.14
CA ALA A 153 9.43 -7.06 -8.32
C ALA A 153 8.95 -7.54 -9.70
N TYR A 154 7.76 -7.14 -10.12
CA TYR A 154 7.23 -7.41 -11.45
C TYR A 154 8.19 -6.86 -12.52
N GLY A 155 8.62 -5.60 -12.38
CA GLY A 155 9.52 -4.96 -13.33
C GLY A 155 10.88 -5.65 -13.43
N CYS A 156 11.43 -6.11 -12.29
CA CYS A 156 12.66 -6.90 -12.18
C CYS A 156 12.57 -8.23 -12.92
N ILE A 157 11.54 -9.04 -12.61
CA ILE A 157 11.38 -10.41 -13.12
C ILE A 157 10.96 -10.40 -14.60
N ALA A 158 10.04 -9.50 -14.98
CA ALA A 158 9.57 -9.38 -16.35
C ALA A 158 10.56 -8.62 -17.27
N HIS A 159 11.68 -8.13 -16.73
CA HIS A 159 12.66 -7.31 -17.46
C HIS A 159 12.03 -6.15 -18.26
N SER A 160 11.03 -5.49 -17.67
CA SER A 160 10.26 -4.42 -18.33
C SER A 160 11.09 -3.17 -18.70
N HIS A 161 12.24 -2.99 -18.06
CA HIS A 161 13.13 -1.85 -18.28
C HIS A 161 14.59 -2.30 -18.22
N THR A 162 15.47 -1.68 -19.02
CA THR A 162 16.89 -2.05 -19.08
C THR A 162 17.60 -1.84 -17.74
N SER A 163 17.22 -0.84 -16.94
CA SER A 163 17.77 -0.64 -15.59
C SER A 163 17.47 -1.78 -14.62
N TYR A 164 16.43 -2.59 -14.87
CA TYR A 164 16.11 -3.72 -14.01
C TYR A 164 17.08 -4.89 -14.20
N THR A 165 17.81 -4.99 -15.31
CA THR A 165 18.76 -6.10 -15.50
C THR A 165 19.90 -6.03 -14.49
N ALA A 166 20.40 -4.84 -14.17
CA ALA A 166 21.42 -4.63 -13.15
C ALA A 166 20.90 -4.98 -11.74
N LEU A 167 19.66 -4.60 -11.44
CA LEU A 167 19.01 -4.94 -10.16
C LEU A 167 18.75 -6.45 -10.04
N HIS A 168 18.20 -7.06 -11.08
CA HIS A 168 17.92 -8.49 -11.14
C HIS A 168 19.22 -9.29 -10.99
N ALA A 169 20.29 -8.93 -11.70
CA ALA A 169 21.58 -9.62 -11.58
C ALA A 169 22.12 -9.58 -10.14
N GLY A 170 22.06 -8.42 -9.47
CA GLY A 170 22.52 -8.29 -8.08
C GLY A 170 21.62 -8.99 -7.06
N TRP A 171 20.31 -9.07 -7.32
CA TRP A 171 19.38 -9.80 -6.46
C TRP A 171 19.55 -11.31 -6.64
N TRP A 172 19.61 -11.76 -7.89
CA TRP A 172 19.69 -13.16 -8.25
C TRP A 172 21.03 -13.79 -7.92
N SER A 173 22.14 -13.04 -7.97
CA SER A 173 23.42 -13.54 -7.48
C SER A 173 23.39 -13.92 -5.99
N ARG A 174 22.54 -13.26 -5.18
CA ARG A 174 22.41 -13.58 -3.74
C ARG A 174 21.52 -14.79 -3.49
N PHE A 175 20.46 -14.95 -4.26
CA PHE A 175 19.53 -16.09 -4.11
C PHE A 175 20.00 -17.36 -4.81
N ALA A 176 20.64 -17.24 -5.98
CA ALA A 176 21.21 -18.38 -6.69
C ALA A 176 22.28 -19.10 -5.85
N PHE A 177 23.03 -18.35 -5.03
CA PHE A 177 23.96 -18.92 -4.05
C PHE A 177 23.24 -19.81 -3.04
N VAL A 178 22.10 -19.36 -2.49
CA VAL A 178 21.30 -20.13 -1.52
C VAL A 178 20.71 -21.39 -2.17
N HIS A 179 20.25 -21.32 -3.41
CA HIS A 179 19.70 -22.49 -4.12
C HIS A 179 20.77 -23.51 -4.52
N ALA A 180 21.96 -23.07 -4.93
CA ALA A 180 23.06 -23.97 -5.26
C ALA A 180 23.51 -24.77 -4.04
N ASP A 181 23.63 -24.12 -2.88
CA ASP A 181 23.98 -24.77 -1.61
C ASP A 181 22.92 -25.80 -1.19
N SER A 182 21.64 -25.49 -1.44
CA SER A 182 20.51 -26.39 -1.15
C SER A 182 20.46 -27.63 -2.05
N GLN A 183 20.96 -27.54 -3.29
CA GLN A 183 21.01 -28.68 -4.21
C GLN A 183 22.23 -29.56 -3.94
N GLN A 184 23.40 -28.97 -3.66
CA GLN A 184 24.58 -29.75 -3.26
C GLN A 184 24.34 -30.57 -2.00
N ALA A 185 23.64 -30.01 -1.01
CA ALA A 185 23.29 -30.73 0.21
C ALA A 185 22.34 -31.93 -0.02
N LYS A 186 21.60 -31.97 -1.14
CA LYS A 186 20.72 -33.11 -1.49
C LYS A 186 21.41 -34.19 -2.32
N GLU A 187 22.45 -33.84 -3.06
CA GLU A 187 23.21 -34.79 -3.88
C GLU A 187 24.17 -35.63 -3.04
N GLU A 188 24.64 -35.14 -1.88
CA GLU A 188 25.48 -35.93 -0.96
C GLU A 188 24.74 -37.01 -0.16
N GLU A 189 23.39 -37.05 -0.17
CA GLU A 189 22.60 -38.04 0.56
C GLU A 189 22.18 -39.27 -0.29
N ASP A 190 22.40 -39.24 -1.61
CA ASP A 190 21.94 -40.28 -2.56
C ASP A 190 23.11 -40.99 -3.27
N ASP A 191 24.08 -41.49 -2.49
CA ASP A 191 25.15 -42.39 -2.97
C ASP A 191 24.58 -43.81 -3.24
N GLY A 192 23.81 -43.92 -4.32
CA GLY A 192 23.04 -45.11 -4.63
C GLY A 192 22.84 -45.42 -6.12
N ASN A 193 23.85 -45.18 -6.97
CA ASN A 193 23.94 -45.71 -8.34
C ASN A 193 22.76 -45.35 -9.27
N VAL A 194 22.64 -44.07 -9.65
CA VAL A 194 21.77 -43.65 -10.76
C VAL A 194 22.61 -43.05 -11.88
N ARG A 195 22.61 -43.71 -13.05
CA ARG A 195 23.26 -43.24 -14.28
C ARG A 195 22.70 -41.88 -14.68
N PHE A 196 23.49 -40.84 -14.42
CA PHE A 196 23.19 -39.44 -14.73
C PHE A 196 23.09 -39.25 -16.26
N SER A 197 21.87 -39.14 -16.78
CA SER A 197 21.63 -38.72 -18.16
C SER A 197 21.80 -37.20 -18.22
N SER A 198 22.94 -36.75 -18.75
CA SER A 198 23.46 -35.39 -18.76
C SER A 198 22.77 -34.42 -19.74
N SER A 199 21.46 -34.53 -19.92
CA SER A 199 20.67 -33.67 -20.82
C SER A 199 19.89 -32.57 -20.09
N SER A 200 20.42 -32.05 -18.98
CA SER A 200 19.91 -30.86 -18.29
C SER A 200 20.37 -29.59 -19.01
N SER A 201 19.94 -29.39 -20.26
CA SER A 201 20.06 -28.08 -20.90
C SER A 201 19.32 -27.08 -20.03
N SER A 202 20.01 -26.07 -19.50
CA SER A 202 19.41 -24.98 -18.75
C SER A 202 18.47 -24.19 -19.67
N VAL A 203 17.23 -24.63 -19.80
CA VAL A 203 16.20 -23.94 -20.56
C VAL A 203 15.86 -22.68 -19.77
N LEU A 204 16.41 -21.54 -20.20
CA LEU A 204 15.96 -20.25 -19.70
C LEU A 204 14.44 -20.16 -19.92
N PRO A 205 13.66 -19.75 -18.90
CA PRO A 205 12.21 -19.70 -19.01
C PRO A 205 11.82 -18.79 -20.17
N SER A 206 10.76 -19.16 -20.89
CA SER A 206 10.27 -18.36 -22.01
C SER A 206 9.83 -16.97 -21.53
N LYS A 207 9.79 -15.96 -22.42
CA LYS A 207 9.31 -14.62 -22.03
C LYS A 207 7.89 -14.64 -21.46
N ALA A 208 7.02 -15.49 -21.97
CA ALA A 208 5.65 -15.64 -21.46
C ALA A 208 5.66 -16.17 -20.02
N GLU A 209 6.44 -17.24 -19.79
CA GLU A 209 6.62 -17.83 -18.47
C GLU A 209 7.22 -16.82 -17.47
N GLN A 210 8.23 -16.03 -17.87
CA GLN A 210 8.79 -14.97 -17.03
C GLN A 210 7.75 -13.94 -16.60
N VAL A 211 6.85 -13.55 -17.50
CA VAL A 211 5.75 -12.62 -17.19
C VAL A 211 4.77 -13.25 -16.20
N ASP A 212 4.46 -14.54 -16.34
CA ASP A 212 3.56 -15.23 -15.42
C ASP A 212 4.20 -15.42 -14.04
N VAL A 213 5.49 -15.75 -13.96
CA VAL A 213 6.25 -15.74 -12.70
C VAL A 213 6.26 -14.35 -12.08
N ALA A 214 6.44 -13.29 -12.87
CA ALA A 214 6.41 -11.91 -12.37
C ALA A 214 5.04 -11.54 -11.77
N LYS A 215 3.94 -11.94 -12.42
CA LYS A 215 2.58 -11.74 -11.89
C LYS A 215 2.34 -12.53 -10.62
N ALA A 216 2.80 -13.78 -10.56
CA ALA A 216 2.69 -14.62 -9.37
C ALA A 216 3.45 -14.00 -8.18
N ALA A 217 4.68 -13.53 -8.41
CA ALA A 217 5.48 -12.84 -7.38
C ALA A 217 4.79 -11.56 -6.89
N ALA A 218 4.29 -10.72 -7.81
CA ALA A 218 3.52 -9.53 -7.44
C ALA A 218 2.25 -9.87 -6.64
N THR A 219 1.55 -10.94 -7.02
CA THR A 219 0.36 -11.45 -6.32
C THR A 219 0.70 -11.85 -4.90
N ILE A 220 1.78 -12.62 -4.69
CA ILE A 220 2.22 -13.07 -3.37
C ILE A 220 2.58 -11.86 -2.49
N ILE A 221 3.33 -10.89 -3.01
CA ILE A 221 3.72 -9.68 -2.26
C ILE A 221 2.47 -8.94 -1.76
N ILE A 222 1.52 -8.67 -2.65
CA ILE A 222 0.31 -7.92 -2.28
C ILE A 222 -0.56 -8.75 -1.33
N ALA A 223 -0.81 -10.02 -1.66
CA ALA A 223 -1.64 -10.90 -0.85
C ALA A 223 -1.10 -11.01 0.59
N LEU A 224 0.21 -11.19 0.78
CA LEU A 224 0.81 -11.27 2.11
C LEU A 224 0.68 -9.95 2.88
N CYS A 225 0.91 -8.80 2.23
CA CYS A 225 0.72 -7.50 2.87
C CYS A 225 -0.74 -7.27 3.29
N PHE A 226 -1.71 -7.66 2.46
CA PHE A 226 -3.13 -7.54 2.78
C PHE A 226 -3.59 -8.54 3.83
N ALA A 227 -3.08 -9.77 3.81
CA ALA A 227 -3.33 -10.76 4.86
C ALA A 227 -2.81 -10.26 6.22
N ALA A 228 -1.58 -9.74 6.26
CA ALA A 228 -1.02 -9.15 7.46
C ALA A 228 -1.86 -7.96 7.96
N ARG A 229 -2.31 -7.09 7.03
CA ARG A 229 -3.20 -5.98 7.36
C ARG A 229 -4.54 -6.45 7.93
N ALA A 230 -5.19 -7.41 7.28
CA ALA A 230 -6.46 -7.96 7.73
C ALA A 230 -6.31 -8.62 9.11
N LEU A 231 -5.23 -9.37 9.34
CA LEU A 231 -4.89 -9.95 10.63
C LEU A 231 -4.75 -8.88 11.72
N MET A 232 -4.01 -7.81 11.43
CA MET A 232 -3.79 -6.71 12.38
C MET A 232 -5.04 -5.89 12.69
N ILE A 233 -5.92 -5.68 11.71
CA ILE A 233 -7.12 -4.85 11.89
C ILE A 233 -8.25 -5.64 12.56
N HIS A 234 -8.45 -6.90 12.15
CA HIS A 234 -9.66 -7.64 12.50
C HIS A 234 -9.46 -8.67 13.61
N TRP A 235 -8.25 -9.20 13.77
CA TRP A 235 -8.02 -10.38 14.60
C TRP A 235 -7.08 -10.15 15.78
N LEU A 236 -6.21 -9.13 15.70
CA LEU A 236 -5.36 -8.76 16.81
C LEU A 236 -6.08 -7.74 17.72
N PRO A 237 -6.02 -7.90 19.04
CA PRO A 237 -6.55 -6.90 19.96
C PRO A 237 -5.89 -5.56 19.65
N ALA A 238 -6.69 -4.49 19.50
CA ALA A 238 -6.14 -3.15 19.42
C ALA A 238 -5.24 -2.98 20.64
N ALA A 239 -3.93 -2.80 20.42
CA ALA A 239 -2.99 -2.59 21.50
C ALA A 239 -3.53 -1.40 22.30
N THR A 240 -4.04 -1.67 23.51
CA THR A 240 -4.59 -0.66 24.40
C THR A 240 -3.43 0.27 24.71
N THR A 241 -3.30 1.28 23.87
CA THR A 241 -2.29 2.31 24.04
C THR A 241 -2.89 3.16 25.13
N THR A 242 -2.66 2.75 26.38
CA THR A 242 -2.91 3.56 27.55
C THR A 242 -1.95 4.72 27.43
N ALA A 243 -2.32 5.70 26.61
CA ALA A 243 -1.73 7.00 26.64
C ALA A 243 -2.07 7.54 28.02
N THR A 244 -1.17 7.32 28.97
CA THR A 244 -1.14 8.09 30.20
C THR A 244 -0.83 9.51 29.76
N THR A 245 -1.87 10.23 29.35
CA THR A 245 -1.84 11.68 29.26
C THR A 245 -1.62 12.14 30.70
N THR A 246 -0.36 12.21 31.09
CA THR A 246 0.08 12.92 32.27
C THR A 246 -0.25 14.37 31.97
N ARG A 247 -1.50 14.73 32.21
CA ARG A 247 -1.99 16.09 32.15
C ARG A 247 -1.26 16.78 33.28
N THR A 248 -0.08 17.32 32.98
CA THR A 248 0.63 18.21 33.87
C THR A 248 -0.28 19.42 33.98
N THR A 249 -1.13 19.40 34.99
CA THR A 249 -1.96 20.51 35.40
C THR A 249 -0.98 21.60 35.83
N GLN A 250 -0.49 22.38 34.86
CA GLN A 250 0.27 23.58 35.12
C GLN A 250 -0.73 24.57 35.70
N ARG A 251 -0.97 24.41 37.01
CA ARG A 251 -1.73 25.30 37.87
C ARG A 251 -0.98 26.62 37.88
N ARG A 252 -1.26 27.45 36.86
CA ARG A 252 -0.90 28.86 36.86
C ARG A 252 -1.71 29.51 37.97
N ARG A 253 -1.11 29.50 39.16
CA ARG A 253 -1.54 30.20 40.36
C ARG A 253 -1.48 31.69 40.04
N ARG A 254 -2.54 32.23 39.44
CA ARG A 254 -2.74 33.66 39.34
C ARG A 254 -3.49 34.09 40.59
N THR A 255 -2.72 34.76 41.42
CA THR A 255 -3.02 35.41 42.68
C THR A 255 -4.19 36.41 42.55
N THR A 256 -5.11 36.27 43.49
CA THR A 256 -5.81 37.33 44.25
C THR A 256 -6.56 38.43 43.47
N GLY A 257 -7.89 38.36 43.52
CA GLY A 257 -8.81 39.47 43.32
C GLY A 257 -10.12 39.17 44.05
N THR A 258 -10.27 39.79 45.22
CA THR A 258 -11.32 39.63 46.23
C THR A 258 -12.69 40.05 45.67
N GLY A 259 -13.70 39.19 45.81
CA GLY A 259 -15.08 39.50 45.45
C GLY A 259 -16.06 38.53 46.09
N THR A 260 -16.59 38.94 47.24
CA THR A 260 -17.56 38.28 48.11
C THR A 260 -18.93 38.15 47.42
N ALA A 261 -19.48 36.94 47.32
CA ALA A 261 -20.93 36.74 47.30
C ALA A 261 -21.31 35.30 47.63
N THR A 262 -22.14 35.21 48.67
CA THR A 262 -22.81 34.08 49.29
C THR A 262 -23.90 33.49 48.39
N ALA A 263 -23.96 32.18 48.20
CA ALA A 263 -25.23 31.46 48.03
C ALA A 263 -25.07 29.94 48.19
N THR A 264 -25.85 29.43 49.13
CA THR A 264 -26.16 28.05 49.49
C THR A 264 -27.11 27.41 48.46
N ALA A 265 -26.86 26.17 48.03
CA ALA A 265 -27.94 25.24 47.67
C ALA A 265 -27.44 23.78 47.52
N THR A 266 -28.08 22.93 48.31
CA THR A 266 -28.12 21.46 48.31
C THR A 266 -28.90 20.93 47.09
N ALA A 267 -28.44 19.88 46.42
CA ALA A 267 -29.31 18.84 45.82
C ALA A 267 -28.52 17.67 45.18
N THR A 268 -28.72 16.49 45.76
CA THR A 268 -29.04 15.16 45.20
C THR A 268 -28.85 14.88 43.69
N ALA A 269 -28.27 13.71 43.41
CA ALA A 269 -28.02 13.08 42.10
C ALA A 269 -29.29 12.92 41.21
N PRO A 270 -29.11 12.77 39.87
CA PRO A 270 -29.02 11.42 39.31
C PRO A 270 -28.02 11.25 38.14
N THR A 271 -27.53 10.02 38.01
CA THR A 271 -26.82 9.46 36.85
C THR A 271 -27.55 9.74 35.53
N THR A 272 -26.89 10.41 34.58
CA THR A 272 -27.37 10.50 33.19
C THR A 272 -26.26 10.22 32.18
N ARG A 273 -26.56 9.22 31.36
CA ARG A 273 -25.85 8.71 30.18
C ARG A 273 -25.70 9.80 29.11
N LYS A 274 -24.77 10.75 29.28
CA LYS A 274 -24.47 11.80 28.29
C LYS A 274 -22.98 12.04 28.01
N ASP A 275 -22.09 11.21 28.55
CA ASP A 275 -20.63 11.41 28.46
C ASP A 275 -19.94 10.66 27.29
N ILE A 276 -20.69 10.04 26.37
CA ILE A 276 -20.10 9.36 25.20
C ILE A 276 -19.91 10.33 24.01
N ALA A 277 -20.59 11.48 24.00
CA ALA A 277 -20.47 12.47 22.92
C ALA A 277 -19.36 13.52 23.15
N SER A 278 -18.91 13.72 24.40
CA SER A 278 -17.84 14.67 24.74
C SER A 278 -16.43 14.05 24.65
N SER A 279 -16.32 12.72 24.64
CA SER A 279 -15.05 12.02 24.44
C SER A 279 -14.61 12.03 22.97
N ALA A 280 -15.51 12.07 21.99
CA ALA A 280 -15.14 12.12 20.57
C ALA A 280 -14.41 13.42 20.18
N VAL A 281 -14.79 14.56 20.78
CA VAL A 281 -14.14 15.85 20.55
C VAL A 281 -12.77 15.92 21.24
N ALA A 282 -12.65 15.31 22.43
CA ALA A 282 -11.38 15.25 23.15
C ALA A 282 -10.29 14.41 22.44
N TRP A 283 -10.67 13.44 21.60
CA TRP A 283 -9.72 12.68 20.78
C TRP A 283 -9.16 13.49 19.59
N GLN A 284 -9.91 14.47 19.09
CA GLN A 284 -9.48 15.29 17.96
C GLN A 284 -8.40 16.32 18.35
N ASP A 285 -8.51 16.90 19.55
CA ASP A 285 -7.54 17.89 20.05
C ASP A 285 -6.20 17.24 20.46
N ASP A 286 -6.23 16.07 21.11
CA ASP A 286 -5.00 15.33 21.47
C ASP A 286 -4.31 14.74 20.22
N ALA A 287 -5.07 14.37 19.18
CA ALA A 287 -4.51 13.92 17.90
C ALA A 287 -3.80 15.05 17.13
N GLN A 288 -4.28 16.29 17.22
CA GLN A 288 -3.58 17.44 16.62
C GLN A 288 -2.26 17.76 17.33
N LEU A 289 -2.22 17.66 18.66
CA LEU A 289 -1.00 17.92 19.43
C LEU A 289 0.09 16.87 19.13
N VAL A 290 -0.28 15.60 19.05
CA VAL A 290 0.65 14.51 18.71
C VAL A 290 1.12 14.62 17.24
N ALA A 291 0.23 14.98 16.31
CA ALA A 291 0.56 15.19 14.89
C ALA A 291 1.62 16.29 14.68
N SER A 292 1.58 17.38 15.46
CA SER A 292 2.62 18.43 15.39
C SER A 292 4.02 17.93 15.81
N SER A 293 4.10 17.05 16.82
CA SER A 293 5.37 16.50 17.30
C SER A 293 5.98 15.44 16.36
N HIS A 294 5.14 14.71 15.61
CA HIS A 294 5.59 13.75 14.60
C HIS A 294 5.95 14.40 13.28
N SER A 295 5.34 15.55 12.94
CA SER A 295 5.69 16.36 11.77
C SER A 295 7.16 16.82 11.82
N GLU A 296 7.64 17.28 12.99
CA GLU A 296 9.05 17.67 13.16
C GLU A 296 10.02 16.48 12.97
N LYS A 297 9.72 15.30 13.53
CA LYS A 297 10.55 14.10 13.36
C LYS A 297 10.48 13.49 11.95
N ALA A 298 9.34 13.60 11.27
CA ALA A 298 9.21 13.13 9.88
C ALA A 298 10.01 14.03 8.93
N SER A 299 10.00 15.35 9.17
CA SER A 299 10.79 16.31 8.38
C SER A 299 12.31 16.06 8.52
N SER A 300 12.79 15.70 9.72
CA SER A 300 14.21 15.38 9.93
C SER A 300 14.62 14.08 9.25
N ASN A 301 13.75 13.07 9.22
CA ASN A 301 14.04 11.78 8.58
C ASN A 301 13.98 11.87 7.04
N ALA A 302 13.05 12.66 6.49
CA ALA A 302 12.99 12.93 5.06
C ALA A 302 14.22 13.72 4.57
N ALA A 303 14.68 14.69 5.36
CA ALA A 303 15.93 15.41 5.09
C ALA A 303 17.16 14.48 5.12
N ALA A 304 17.22 13.54 6.09
CA ALA A 304 18.29 12.56 6.17
C ALA A 304 18.29 11.58 4.98
N ALA A 305 17.11 11.12 4.53
CA ALA A 305 16.98 10.24 3.36
C ALA A 305 17.36 10.95 2.06
N ALA A 306 16.96 12.22 1.89
CA ALA A 306 17.35 13.04 0.74
C ALA A 306 18.86 13.30 0.71
N ALA A 307 19.48 13.53 1.86
CA ALA A 307 20.93 13.68 1.98
C ALA A 307 21.68 12.38 1.63
N ALA A 308 21.18 11.22 2.06
CA ALA A 308 21.75 9.92 1.72
C ALA A 308 21.67 9.62 0.21
N ALA A 309 20.53 9.94 -0.43
CA ALA A 309 20.35 9.80 -1.87
C ALA A 309 21.29 10.72 -2.67
N ALA A 310 21.46 11.98 -2.22
CA ALA A 310 22.38 12.92 -2.83
C ALA A 310 23.86 12.47 -2.71
N ALA A 311 24.24 11.92 -1.55
CA ALA A 311 25.58 11.36 -1.32
C ALA A 311 25.86 10.15 -2.23
N ALA A 312 24.88 9.25 -2.40
CA ALA A 312 24.99 8.11 -3.30
C ALA A 312 25.15 8.54 -4.77
N ALA A 313 24.41 9.57 -5.20
CA ALA A 313 24.53 10.13 -6.54
C ALA A 313 25.90 10.79 -6.79
N ALA A 314 26.43 11.51 -5.80
CA ALA A 314 27.76 12.12 -5.88
C ALA A 314 28.88 11.06 -5.95
N ALA A 315 28.77 9.97 -5.19
CA ALA A 315 29.70 8.85 -5.25
C ALA A 315 29.72 8.19 -6.63
N ALA A 316 28.56 7.95 -7.24
CA ALA A 316 28.45 7.39 -8.59
C ALA A 316 29.09 8.30 -9.66
N ALA A 317 28.96 9.62 -9.54
CA ALA A 317 29.56 10.58 -10.45
C ALA A 317 31.10 10.63 -10.35
N SER A 318 31.66 10.46 -9.15
CA SER A 318 33.10 10.38 -8.90
C SER A 318 33.75 9.17 -9.58
N THR A 319 33.13 7.99 -9.45
CA THR A 319 33.61 6.74 -10.07
C THR A 319 33.67 6.85 -11.60
N LYS A 320 32.69 7.55 -12.20
CA LYS A 320 32.64 7.76 -13.65
C LYS A 320 33.76 8.67 -14.18
N LYS A 321 34.21 9.66 -13.39
CA LYS A 321 35.37 10.51 -13.74
C LYS A 321 36.69 9.76 -13.63
N ARG A 322 36.81 8.83 -12.67
CA ARG A 322 38.04 8.04 -12.48
C ARG A 322 38.31 7.10 -13.65
N ASN A 323 37.28 6.44 -14.18
CA ASN A 323 37.42 5.55 -15.34
C ASN A 323 37.76 6.28 -16.65
N LYS A 324 37.45 7.58 -16.76
CA LYS A 324 37.77 8.37 -17.95
C LYS A 324 39.24 8.81 -18.03
N LYS A 325 40.02 8.68 -16.95
CA LYS A 325 41.45 9.02 -16.92
C LYS A 325 42.39 7.83 -17.17
N MET A 326 41.85 6.61 -17.29
CA MET A 326 42.64 5.40 -17.52
C MET A 326 42.55 4.89 -18.97
N ASN A 327 41.93 5.66 -19.85
CA ASN A 327 41.97 5.53 -21.31
C ASN A 327 42.54 6.82 -21.91
#